data_AF-A0A6F8XH95-F1
#
_entry.id   AF-A0A6F8XH95-F1
#
_cell.length_a   1.000
_cell.length_b   1.000
_cell.length_c   1.000
_cell.angle_alpha   90.00
_cell.angle_beta   90.00
_cell.angle_gamma   90.00
#
_symmetry.space_group_name_H-M   'P 1'
#
loop_
_entity.id
_entity.type
_entity.pdbx_description
1 polymer ?
#
loop_
_entity_poly.entity_id
_entity_poly.type
_entity_poly.pdbx_seq_one_letter_code
_entity_poly.pdbx_strand_id
1 'polypeptide(L)'
;MPPCFPEINVEKETKNTIALIDVIWFENNTKNIVCAFEVEKSTSIYSGILRLTDLYHSFPENPSSLFLIIPDNREKELLLQLSRPSIKSNGTKIHYIKFSVLKENCEAICKFGTGKETLLKIANQ
;
A
#
# COMPACT_ATOMS: atom_id res chain seq x y z
N MET A 1 -3.88 13.93 -21.59
CA MET A 1 -4.17 14.01 -20.14
C MET A 1 -3.81 12.68 -19.53
N PRO A 2 -3.07 12.62 -18.40
CA PRO A 2 -3.03 11.40 -17.62
C PRO A 2 -4.47 10.96 -17.30
N PRO A 3 -4.77 9.66 -17.22
CA PRO A 3 -6.10 9.20 -16.85
C PRO A 3 -6.48 9.83 -15.51
N CYS A 4 -7.68 10.42 -15.46
CA CYS A 4 -8.23 10.91 -14.20
C CYS A 4 -8.37 9.74 -13.22
N PHE A 5 -8.06 9.96 -11.95
CA PHE A 5 -8.23 8.94 -10.92
C PHE A 5 -9.68 8.40 -10.97
N PRO A 6 -9.88 7.07 -10.99
CA PRO A 6 -11.21 6.49 -11.14
C PRO A 6 -12.20 7.00 -10.09
N GLU A 7 -13.47 7.12 -10.47
CA GLU A 7 -14.52 7.45 -9.50
C GLU A 7 -14.72 6.29 -8.52
N ILE A 8 -14.43 6.56 -7.24
CA ILE A 8 -14.59 5.66 -6.10
C ILE A 8 -15.58 6.27 -5.10
N ASN A 9 -16.32 5.43 -4.37
CA ASN A 9 -17.42 5.86 -3.51
C ASN A 9 -16.93 6.29 -2.11
N VAL A 10 -16.23 7.42 -2.04
CA VAL A 10 -15.71 8.01 -0.78
C VAL A 10 -15.86 9.53 -0.81
N GLU A 11 -15.77 10.17 0.36
CA GLU A 11 -15.79 11.63 0.46
C GLU A 11 -14.63 12.27 -0.33
N LYS A 12 -14.86 13.49 -0.83
CA LYS A 12 -13.91 14.18 -1.72
C LYS A 12 -12.52 14.33 -1.10
N GLU A 13 -12.44 14.66 0.19
CA GLU A 13 -11.16 14.85 0.88
C GLU A 13 -10.42 13.51 1.03
N THR A 14 -11.11 12.46 1.44
CA THR A 14 -10.56 11.10 1.49
C THR A 14 -10.11 10.62 0.12
N LYS A 15 -10.87 10.90 -0.95
CA LYS A 15 -10.48 10.60 -2.33
C LYS A 15 -9.17 11.30 -2.70
N ASN A 16 -9.01 12.57 -2.32
CA ASN A 16 -7.78 13.31 -2.59
C ASN A 16 -6.59 12.69 -1.85
N THR A 17 -6.76 12.25 -0.60
CA THR A 17 -5.72 11.56 0.17
C THR A 17 -5.34 10.21 -0.46
N ILE A 18 -6.34 9.40 -0.83
CA ILE A 18 -6.14 8.11 -1.51
C ILE A 18 -5.45 8.30 -2.86
N ALA A 19 -5.78 9.35 -3.61
CA ALA A 19 -5.19 9.64 -4.91
C ALA A 19 -3.69 10.02 -4.84
N LEU A 20 -3.15 10.26 -3.64
CA LEU A 20 -1.71 10.46 -3.41
C LEU A 20 -0.94 9.14 -3.27
N ILE A 21 -1.62 7.99 -3.26
CA ILE A 21 -0.95 6.69 -3.20
C ILE A 21 -0.29 6.39 -4.55
N ASP A 22 0.97 5.94 -4.52
CA ASP A 22 1.79 5.79 -5.73
C ASP A 22 1.22 4.79 -6.74
N VAL A 23 0.71 3.64 -6.26
CA VAL A 23 0.10 2.62 -7.12
C VAL A 23 -1.12 2.03 -6.47
N ILE A 24 -2.22 1.99 -7.22
CA ILE A 24 -3.46 1.34 -6.82
C ILE A 24 -3.88 0.38 -7.92
N TRP A 25 -4.09 -0.89 -7.58
CA TRP A 25 -4.61 -1.89 -8.50
C TRP A 25 -6.10 -2.10 -8.29
N PHE A 26 -6.83 -2.07 -9.41
CA PHE A 26 -8.24 -2.39 -9.48
C PHE A 26 -8.42 -3.80 -10.06
N GLU A 27 -9.42 -4.51 -9.57
CA GLU A 27 -9.86 -5.74 -10.22
C GLU A 27 -10.42 -5.45 -11.62
N ASN A 28 -10.14 -6.34 -12.58
CA ASN A 28 -10.51 -6.13 -13.98
C ASN A 28 -12.02 -5.89 -14.13
N ASN A 29 -12.36 -4.82 -14.86
CA ASN A 29 -13.73 -4.40 -15.13
C ASN A 29 -14.57 -4.04 -13.90
N THR A 30 -13.95 -3.87 -12.73
CA THR A 30 -14.62 -3.38 -11.52
C THR A 30 -13.94 -2.11 -11.01
N LYS A 31 -14.53 -1.50 -9.98
CA LYS A 31 -13.92 -0.39 -9.22
C LYS A 31 -13.35 -0.86 -7.89
N ASN A 32 -13.24 -2.17 -7.69
CA ASN A 32 -12.76 -2.75 -6.45
C ASN A 32 -11.25 -2.61 -6.38
N ILE A 33 -10.75 -1.98 -5.32
CA ILE A 33 -9.32 -1.84 -5.09
C ILE A 33 -8.84 -3.14 -4.41
N VAL A 34 -7.95 -3.85 -5.07
CA VAL A 34 -7.45 -5.15 -4.58
C VAL A 34 -6.11 -5.04 -3.87
N CYS A 35 -5.30 -4.04 -4.23
CA CYS A 35 -3.96 -3.84 -3.72
C CYS A 35 -3.52 -2.39 -3.88
N ALA A 36 -2.65 -1.91 -2.98
CA ALA A 36 -2.03 -0.60 -3.07
C ALA A 36 -0.57 -0.62 -2.61
N PHE A 37 0.29 0.11 -3.33
CA PHE A 37 1.69 0.37 -2.96
C PHE A 37 1.88 1.83 -2.66
N GLU A 38 2.59 2.08 -1.55
CA GLU A 38 3.10 3.39 -1.17
C GLU A 38 4.62 3.29 -1.01
N VAL A 39 5.38 4.12 -1.74
CA VAL A 39 6.83 4.07 -1.86
C VAL A 39 7.47 5.17 -1.03
N GLU A 40 7.88 4.84 0.19
CA GLU A 40 8.40 5.84 1.14
C GLU A 40 9.94 5.88 1.16
N LYS A 41 10.53 6.47 0.10
CA LYS A 41 11.99 6.61 -0.03
C LYS A 41 12.58 7.74 0.82
N SER A 42 12.07 8.96 0.64
CA SER A 42 12.59 10.20 1.27
C SER A 42 11.50 11.05 1.91
N THR A 43 10.26 10.62 1.81
CA THR A 43 9.08 11.24 2.39
C THR A 43 8.72 10.57 3.72
N SER A 44 7.71 11.13 4.40
CA SER A 44 7.29 10.68 5.71
C SER A 44 6.60 9.32 5.65
N ILE A 45 7.22 8.29 6.23
CA ILE A 45 6.59 6.96 6.40
C ILE A 45 5.25 7.07 7.12
N TYR A 46 5.15 7.97 8.09
CA TYR A 46 3.91 8.18 8.82
C TYR A 46 2.77 8.67 7.91
N SER A 47 3.07 9.56 6.97
CA SER A 47 2.09 10.05 6.00
C SER A 47 1.67 8.97 5.00
N GLY A 48 2.59 8.10 4.57
CA GLY A 48 2.26 6.92 3.78
C GLY A 48 1.35 5.93 4.52
N ILE A 49 1.64 5.64 5.79
CA ILE A 49 0.79 4.81 6.65
C ILE A 49 -0.63 5.36 6.73
N LEU A 50 -0.78 6.68 6.94
CA LEU A 50 -2.10 7.29 7.04
C LEU A 50 -2.88 7.22 5.72
N ARG A 51 -2.24 7.45 4.57
CA ARG A 51 -2.89 7.31 3.24
C ARG A 51 -3.42 5.90 3.01
N LEU A 52 -2.62 4.89 3.34
CA LEU A 52 -3.03 3.48 3.25
C LEU A 52 -4.14 3.13 4.25
N THR A 53 -4.10 3.71 5.45
CA THR A 53 -5.13 3.54 6.48
C THR A 53 -6.47 4.12 6.02
N ASP A 54 -6.47 5.32 5.42
CA ASP A 54 -7.67 5.95 4.85
C ASP A 54 -8.27 5.09 3.73
N LEU A 55 -7.43 4.51 2.87
CA LEU A 55 -7.87 3.56 1.86
C LEU A 55 -8.53 2.32 2.50
N TYR A 56 -7.89 1.70 3.50
CA TYR A 56 -8.41 0.50 4.16
C TYR A 56 -9.79 0.72 4.78
N HIS A 57 -9.94 1.81 5.54
CA HIS A 57 -11.18 2.11 6.25
C HIS A 57 -12.29 2.64 5.34
N SER A 58 -11.95 3.11 4.13
CA SER A 58 -12.94 3.51 3.13
C SER A 58 -13.69 2.33 2.52
N PHE A 59 -13.13 1.12 2.56
CA PHE A 59 -13.70 -0.08 1.94
C PHE A 59 -13.71 -1.30 2.89
N PRO A 60 -14.42 -1.23 4.03
CA PRO A 60 -14.36 -2.25 5.07
C PRO A 60 -14.88 -3.63 4.63
N GLU A 61 -15.83 -3.66 3.69
CA GLU A 61 -16.40 -4.91 3.15
C GLU A 61 -15.45 -5.64 2.18
N ASN A 62 -14.45 -4.93 1.63
CA ASN A 62 -13.48 -5.48 0.70
C ASN A 62 -12.10 -4.84 0.90
N PRO A 63 -11.41 -5.15 2.02
CA PRO A 63 -10.16 -4.51 2.35
C PRO A 63 -9.05 -4.90 1.37
N SER A 64 -8.40 -3.89 0.81
CA SER A 64 -7.26 -4.06 -0.10
C SER A 64 -6.02 -4.58 0.63
N SER A 65 -5.14 -5.30 -0.07
CA SER A 65 -3.81 -5.63 0.48
C SER A 65 -2.86 -4.44 0.32
N LEU A 66 -2.37 -3.93 1.44
CA LEU A 66 -1.58 -2.70 1.50
C LEU A 66 -0.10 -3.01 1.68
N PHE A 67 0.76 -2.37 0.89
CA PHE A 67 2.20 -2.54 0.96
C PHE A 67 2.93 -1.20 1.03
N LEU A 68 3.79 -1.06 2.03
CA LEU A 68 4.81 -0.02 2.07
C LEU A 68 6.10 -0.54 1.43
N ILE A 69 6.60 0.17 0.44
CA ILE A 69 7.84 -0.15 -0.24
C ILE A 69 8.91 0.82 0.27
N ILE A 70 9.91 0.29 0.99
CA ILE A 70 10.88 1.13 1.71
C ILE A 70 12.33 0.76 1.38
N PRO A 71 13.26 1.73 1.44
CA PRO A 71 14.69 1.43 1.49
C PRO A 71 15.04 0.60 2.73
N ASP A 72 16.00 -0.32 2.60
CA ASP A 72 16.46 -1.20 3.68
C ASP A 72 16.86 -0.46 4.97
N ASN A 73 17.52 0.68 4.83
CA ASN A 73 17.99 1.49 5.97
C ASN A 73 16.85 2.16 6.76
N ARG A 74 15.62 2.18 6.23
CA ARG A 74 14.44 2.76 6.90
C ARG A 74 13.57 1.73 7.62
N GLU A 75 13.92 0.44 7.58
CA GLU A 75 13.13 -0.62 8.21
C GLU A 75 12.90 -0.37 9.71
N LYS A 76 13.93 0.06 10.44
CA LYS A 76 13.79 0.38 11.87
C LYS A 76 12.84 1.56 12.12
N GLU A 77 12.89 2.58 11.28
CA GLU A 77 11.98 3.73 11.35
C GLU A 77 10.54 3.29 11.11
N LEU A 78 10.32 2.47 10.07
CA LEU A 78 9.00 1.93 9.75
C LEU A 78 8.41 1.13 10.92
N LEU A 79 9.18 0.18 11.47
CA LEU A 79 8.73 -0.64 12.58
C LEU A 79 8.37 0.23 13.81
N LEU A 80 9.14 1.28 14.07
CA LEU A 80 8.81 2.24 15.13
C LEU A 80 7.48 2.95 14.86
N GLN A 81 7.21 3.39 13.62
CA GLN A 81 5.95 4.04 13.26
C GLN A 81 4.75 3.07 13.37
N LEU A 82 4.88 1.84 12.86
CA LEU A 82 3.84 0.81 12.95
C LEU A 82 3.55 0.39 14.40
N SER A 83 4.55 0.48 15.28
CA SER A 83 4.39 0.15 16.71
C SER A 83 3.61 1.21 17.51
N ARG A 84 3.39 2.40 16.96
CA ARG A 84 2.68 3.49 17.66
C ARG A 84 1.27 3.04 18.01
N PRO A 85 0.77 3.31 19.24
CA PRO A 85 -0.57 2.92 19.65
C PRO A 85 -1.67 3.38 18.69
N SER A 86 -1.59 4.62 18.18
CA SER A 86 -2.57 5.18 17.24
C SER A 86 -2.62 4.46 15.88
N ILE A 87 -1.52 3.82 15.47
CA ILE A 87 -1.48 2.99 14.26
C ILE A 87 -1.90 1.57 14.61
N LYS A 88 -1.32 0.98 15.65
CA LYS A 88 -1.60 -0.40 16.04
C LYS A 88 -3.07 -0.64 16.42
N SER A 89 -3.75 0.33 17.03
CA SER A 89 -5.15 0.19 17.47
C SER A 89 -6.17 0.32 16.35
N ASN A 90 -5.79 0.76 15.14
CA ASN A 90 -6.73 0.95 14.03
C ASN A 90 -7.08 -0.36 13.31
N GLY A 91 -6.37 -1.47 13.57
CA GLY A 91 -6.64 -2.78 12.96
C GLY A 91 -6.29 -2.89 11.47
N THR A 92 -5.67 -1.86 10.88
CA THR A 92 -5.20 -1.86 9.50
C THR A 92 -4.00 -2.80 9.37
N LYS A 93 -4.09 -3.75 8.44
CA LYS A 93 -2.99 -4.68 8.14
C LYS A 93 -2.14 -4.15 6.99
N ILE A 94 -1.03 -3.51 7.34
CA ILE A 94 -0.05 -3.00 6.36
C ILE A 94 1.13 -3.96 6.31
N HIS A 95 1.43 -4.42 5.10
CA HIS A 95 2.64 -5.18 4.82
C HIS A 95 3.77 -4.24 4.39
N TYR A 96 5.03 -4.68 4.47
CA TYR A 96 6.12 -3.93 3.86
C TYR A 96 7.11 -4.82 3.11
N ILE A 97 7.70 -4.25 2.06
CA ILE A 97 8.71 -4.90 1.22
C ILE A 97 9.91 -3.95 1.12
N LYS A 98 11.10 -4.47 1.40
CA LYS A 98 12.35 -3.72 1.22
C LYS A 98 12.72 -3.63 -0.25
N PHE A 99 13.38 -2.54 -0.63
CA PHE A 99 13.86 -2.35 -2.00
C PHE A 99 14.79 -3.48 -2.45
N SER A 100 15.69 -3.95 -1.59
CA SER A 100 16.56 -5.10 -1.88
C SER A 100 15.77 -6.35 -2.28
N VAL A 101 14.79 -6.73 -1.46
CA VAL A 101 13.95 -7.92 -1.65
C VAL A 101 13.11 -7.79 -2.92
N LEU A 102 12.50 -6.62 -3.14
CA LEU A 102 11.70 -6.37 -4.34
C LEU A 102 12.58 -6.45 -5.60
N LYS A 103 13.79 -5.89 -5.56
CA LYS A 103 14.74 -5.90 -6.67
C LYS A 103 15.24 -7.32 -6.96
N GLU A 104 15.61 -8.08 -5.94
CA GLU A 104 16.08 -9.47 -6.06
C GLU A 104 15.01 -10.37 -6.72
N ASN A 105 13.74 -10.16 -6.38
CA ASN A 105 12.63 -10.97 -6.88
C ASN A 105 11.94 -10.38 -8.11
N CYS A 106 12.37 -9.21 -8.60
CA CYS A 106 11.65 -8.43 -9.61
C CYS A 106 11.39 -9.22 -10.89
N GLU A 107 12.41 -9.88 -11.45
CA GLU A 107 12.28 -10.66 -12.69
C GLU A 107 11.29 -11.82 -12.52
N ALA A 108 11.37 -12.54 -11.40
CA ALA A 108 10.46 -13.64 -11.09
C ALA A 108 9.02 -13.16 -10.90
N ILE A 109 8.81 -12.04 -10.21
CA ILE A 109 7.49 -11.42 -10.04
C ILE A 109 6.92 -10.97 -11.39
N CYS A 110 7.72 -10.32 -12.23
CA CYS A 110 7.27 -9.88 -13.55
C CYS A 110 6.93 -11.05 -14.48
N LYS A 111 7.63 -12.18 -14.36
CA LYS A 111 7.44 -13.35 -15.23
C LYS A 111 6.34 -14.29 -14.76
N PHE A 112 6.21 -14.49 -13.44
CA PHE A 112 5.36 -15.52 -12.85
C PHE A 112 4.32 -14.99 -11.86
N GLY A 113 4.38 -13.71 -11.50
CA GLY A 113 3.44 -13.10 -10.56
C GLY A 113 2.05 -13.00 -11.18
N THR A 114 1.06 -13.56 -10.50
CA THR A 114 -0.34 -13.58 -10.96
C THR A 114 -1.26 -12.72 -10.10
N GLY A 115 -0.75 -12.13 -9.01
CA GLY A 115 -1.57 -11.40 -8.04
C GLY A 115 -0.83 -11.06 -6.76
N LYS A 116 -1.56 -10.44 -5.83
CA LYS A 116 -1.08 -9.95 -4.52
C LYS A 116 -0.48 -11.07 -3.65
N GLU A 117 -0.91 -12.30 -3.84
CA GLU A 117 -0.41 -13.50 -3.16
C GLU A 117 1.09 -13.71 -3.40
N THR A 118 1.59 -13.32 -4.58
CA THR A 118 3.02 -13.37 -4.88
C THR A 118 3.79 -12.34 -4.06
N LEU A 119 3.23 -11.14 -3.90
CA LEU A 119 3.82 -10.06 -3.11
C LEU A 119 3.81 -10.39 -1.62
N LEU A 120 2.74 -11.01 -1.12
CA LEU A 120 2.63 -11.45 0.27
C LEU A 120 3.73 -12.45 0.67
N LYS A 121 4.25 -13.25 -0.26
CA LYS A 121 5.34 -14.21 0.00
C LYS A 121 6.69 -13.54 0.30
N ILE A 122 6.90 -12.32 -0.18
CA ILE A 122 8.15 -11.57 0.00
C ILE A 122 7.99 -10.38 0.96
N ALA A 123 6.80 -10.21 1.51
CA ALA A 123 6.47 -9.10 2.39
C ALA A 123 6.56 -9.50 3.88
N ASN A 124 6.92 -8.52 4.70
CA ASN A 124 6.88 -8.61 6.15
C ASN A 124 5.60 -7.94 6.71
N GLN A 125 5.33 -8.17 7.98
CA GLN A 125 4.26 -7.54 8.77
C GLN A 125 4.86 -6.82 9.98
#